data_AF-A0A9D7PXK6-F1
#
_entry.id   AF-A0A9D7PXK6-F1
#
_cell.length_a   1.000
_cell.length_b   1.000
_cell.length_c   1.000
_cell.angle_alpha   90.00
_cell.angle_beta   90.00
_cell.angle_gamma   90.00
#
_symmetry.space_group_name_H-M   'P 1'
#
loop_
_entity.id
_entity.type
_entity.pdbx_description
1 polymer ?
#
loop_
_entity_poly.entity_id
_entity_poly.type
_entity_poly.pdbx_seq_one_letter_code
_entity_poly.pdbx_strand_id
1 'polypeptide(L)'
;MQPSDHNYRITSALEERQKEIAFLHDFEDLLHDQTLLKEDIFLIVIKRMQKAWQFPELCEVRLRYRDKTYETGGYIEDMPHLSVDLIAGEKIVGDIQVTYTANVVKGEVGPFLKQEKRLLDTIAFRLGDFIFNHRLKKKLEKEG
;
A
#
# COMPACT_ATOMS: atom_id res chain seq x y z
N MET A 1 -15.24 -32.56 -17.44
CA MET A 1 -15.59 -31.31 -16.75
C MET A 1 -15.65 -31.62 -15.27
N GLN A 2 -14.69 -31.12 -14.48
CA GLN A 2 -14.60 -31.39 -13.03
C GLN A 2 -15.29 -30.25 -12.24
N PRO A 3 -16.03 -30.53 -11.15
CA PRO A 3 -16.80 -29.51 -10.40
C PRO A 3 -15.97 -28.66 -9.41
N SER A 4 -14.64 -28.75 -9.43
CA SER A 4 -13.76 -28.16 -8.42
C SER A 4 -13.37 -26.70 -8.64
N ASP A 5 -13.49 -26.18 -9.87
CA ASP A 5 -12.96 -24.84 -10.21
C ASP A 5 -13.87 -23.68 -9.77
N HIS A 6 -15.17 -23.92 -9.57
CA HIS A 6 -16.12 -22.86 -9.22
C HIS A 6 -16.07 -22.48 -7.74
N ASN A 7 -15.96 -23.47 -6.85
CA ASN A 7 -15.90 -23.21 -5.40
C ASN A 7 -14.55 -22.61 -4.97
N TYR A 8 -13.44 -23.00 -5.61
CA TYR A 8 -12.10 -22.49 -5.27
C TYR A 8 -11.96 -20.98 -5.56
N ARG A 9 -12.60 -20.49 -6.63
CA ARG A 9 -12.61 -19.06 -7.01
C ARG A 9 -13.49 -18.18 -6.11
N ILE A 10 -14.49 -18.76 -5.44
CA ILE A 10 -15.39 -18.04 -4.54
C ILE A 10 -14.76 -17.93 -3.15
N THR A 11 -14.09 -18.98 -2.65
CA THR A 11 -13.32 -18.91 -1.40
C THR A 11 -12.17 -17.91 -1.50
N SER A 12 -11.47 -17.85 -2.64
CA SER A 12 -10.35 -16.90 -2.81
C SER A 12 -10.83 -15.44 -2.78
N ALA A 13 -11.97 -15.11 -3.40
CA ALA A 13 -12.46 -13.72 -3.42
C ALA A 13 -12.90 -13.22 -2.04
N LEU A 14 -13.46 -14.10 -1.21
CA LEU A 14 -13.83 -13.80 0.17
C LEU A 14 -12.60 -13.61 1.06
N GLU A 15 -11.59 -14.46 0.91
CA GLU A 15 -10.32 -14.35 1.64
C GLU A 15 -9.58 -13.05 1.29
N GLU A 16 -9.49 -12.69 0.01
CA GLU A 16 -8.87 -11.43 -0.41
C GLU A 16 -9.63 -10.20 0.12
N ARG A 17 -10.96 -10.26 0.19
CA ARG A 17 -11.77 -9.21 0.84
C ARG A 17 -11.54 -9.12 2.34
N GLN A 18 -11.40 -10.25 3.03
CA GLN A 18 -11.09 -10.26 4.46
C GLN A 18 -9.71 -9.65 4.74
N LYS A 19 -8.69 -9.99 3.93
CA LYS A 19 -7.36 -9.39 4.02
C LYS A 19 -7.41 -7.88 3.81
N GLU A 20 -8.13 -7.41 2.79
CA GLU A 20 -8.30 -5.98 2.51
C GLU A 20 -8.96 -5.25 3.69
N ILE A 21 -10.08 -5.77 4.21
CA ILE A 21 -10.80 -5.15 5.33
C ILE A 21 -9.92 -5.11 6.58
N ALA A 22 -9.24 -6.21 6.91
CA ALA A 22 -8.34 -6.28 8.05
C ALA A 22 -7.20 -5.26 7.92
N PHE A 23 -6.58 -5.20 6.73
CA PHE A 23 -5.54 -4.21 6.45
C PHE A 23 -6.07 -2.79 6.61
N LEU A 24 -7.23 -2.45 6.03
CA LEU A 24 -7.78 -1.10 6.08
C LEU A 24 -8.10 -0.69 7.52
N HIS A 25 -8.70 -1.56 8.32
CA HIS A 25 -8.97 -1.27 9.73
C HIS A 25 -7.68 -1.01 10.51
N ASP A 26 -6.71 -1.91 10.40
CA ASP A 26 -5.42 -1.79 11.09
C ASP A 26 -4.63 -0.56 10.62
N PHE A 27 -4.77 -0.21 9.35
CA PHE A 27 -4.15 0.96 8.74
C PHE A 27 -4.79 2.25 9.25
N GLU A 28 -6.11 2.28 9.43
CA GLU A 28 -6.77 3.42 10.06
C GLU A 28 -6.28 3.64 11.50
N ASP A 29 -6.24 2.57 12.30
CA ASP A 29 -5.75 2.67 13.68
C ASP A 29 -4.31 3.20 13.72
N LEU A 30 -3.47 2.74 12.78
CA LEU A 30 -2.09 3.19 12.63
C LEU A 30 -1.98 4.69 12.28
N LEU A 31 -2.86 5.21 11.41
CA LEU A 31 -2.86 6.63 11.04
C LEU A 31 -3.38 7.54 12.16
N HIS A 32 -4.18 7.02 13.09
CA HIS A 32 -4.66 7.78 14.24
C HIS A 32 -3.64 7.87 15.38
N ASP A 33 -2.67 6.95 15.41
CA ASP A 33 -1.59 6.97 16.39
C ASP A 33 -0.53 8.03 16.06
N GLN A 34 -0.69 9.20 16.70
CA GLN A 34 0.21 10.35 16.55
C GLN A 34 1.54 10.19 17.32
N THR A 35 1.71 9.10 18.08
CA THR A 35 2.93 8.85 18.87
C THR A 35 4.04 8.18 18.07
N LEU A 36 3.71 7.58 16.92
CA LEU A 36 4.67 6.97 16.02
C LEU A 36 5.47 8.05 15.29
N LEU A 37 6.80 7.98 15.39
CA LEU A 37 7.70 8.84 14.64
C LEU A 37 7.41 8.64 13.14
N LYS A 38 7.32 9.75 12.39
CA LYS A 38 6.84 9.79 10.99
C LYS A 38 7.49 8.82 10.00
N GLU A 39 8.65 8.29 10.33
CA GLU A 39 9.41 7.41 9.45
C GLU A 39 9.09 5.95 9.72
N ASP A 40 8.74 5.62 10.96
CA ASP A 40 8.33 4.29 11.38
C ASP A 40 6.98 3.92 10.76
N ILE A 41 6.05 4.88 10.64
CA ILE A 41 4.74 4.61 10.05
C ILE A 41 4.85 4.17 8.58
N PHE A 42 5.71 4.79 7.77
CA PHE A 42 5.87 4.39 6.37
C PHE A 42 6.43 2.97 6.25
N LEU A 43 7.43 2.62 7.07
CA LEU A 43 7.99 1.28 7.08
C LEU A 43 6.96 0.23 7.55
N ILE A 44 6.14 0.56 8.56
CA ILE A 44 5.06 -0.32 9.03
C ILE A 44 4.01 -0.51 7.92
N VAL A 45 3.62 0.57 7.25
CA VAL A 45 2.63 0.52 6.16
C VAL A 45 3.11 -0.36 5.02
N ILE A 46 4.31 -0.15 4.48
CA ILE A 46 4.79 -0.94 3.33
C ILE A 46 4.95 -2.43 3.67
N LYS A 47 5.35 -2.77 4.90
CA LYS A 47 5.41 -4.17 5.37
C LYS A 47 4.03 -4.80 5.52
N ARG A 48 3.01 -4.03 5.89
CA ARG A 48 1.63 -4.50 5.95
C ARG A 48 1.04 -4.65 4.56
N MET A 49 1.36 -3.74 3.63
CA MET A 49 0.97 -3.85 2.22
C MET A 49 1.50 -5.13 1.61
N GLN A 50 2.79 -5.46 1.81
CA GLN A 50 3.38 -6.71 1.34
C GLN A 50 2.52 -7.93 1.73
N LYS A 51 2.02 -7.99 2.97
CA LYS A 51 1.17 -9.09 3.47
C LYS A 51 -0.27 -9.09 2.95
N ALA A 52 -0.76 -7.94 2.49
CA ALA A 52 -2.13 -7.76 2.01
C ALA A 52 -2.31 -8.07 0.51
N TRP A 53 -1.21 -8.27 -0.22
CA TRP A 53 -1.24 -8.61 -1.65
C TRP A 53 -1.43 -10.11 -1.88
N GLN A 54 -1.81 -10.48 -3.11
CA GLN A 54 -2.12 -11.87 -3.48
C GLN A 54 -0.93 -12.82 -3.27
N PHE A 55 0.29 -12.35 -3.57
CA PHE A 55 1.53 -13.13 -3.40
C PHE A 55 2.51 -12.43 -2.45
N PRO A 56 2.30 -12.48 -1.12
CA PRO A 56 3.10 -11.72 -0.16
C PRO A 56 4.61 -11.96 -0.22
N GLU A 57 5.01 -13.22 -0.40
CA GLU A 57 6.42 -13.64 -0.46
C GLU A 57 7.16 -13.10 -1.70
N LEU A 58 6.41 -12.64 -2.71
CA LEU A 58 6.95 -12.09 -3.94
C LEU A 58 6.68 -10.58 -4.03
N CYS A 59 5.85 -10.03 -3.15
CA CYS A 59 5.42 -8.64 -3.19
C CYS A 59 6.49 -7.74 -2.59
N GLU A 60 6.94 -6.75 -3.34
CA GLU A 60 7.85 -5.73 -2.83
C GLU A 60 7.24 -4.35 -3.04
N VAL A 61 7.40 -3.49 -2.05
CA VAL A 61 6.77 -2.17 -1.96
C VAL A 61 7.86 -1.13 -1.72
N ARG A 62 7.86 -0.08 -2.55
CA ARG A 62 8.70 1.10 -2.40
C ARG A 62 7.81 2.31 -2.15
N LEU A 63 8.09 3.07 -1.10
CA LEU A 63 7.47 4.35 -0.84
C LEU A 63 8.55 5.43 -0.88
N ARG A 64 8.39 6.40 -1.77
CA ARG A 64 9.22 7.59 -1.81
C ARG A 64 8.46 8.74 -1.17
N TYR A 65 9.12 9.47 -0.29
CA TYR A 65 8.57 10.66 0.33
C TYR A 65 9.67 11.69 0.51
N ARG A 66 9.59 12.80 -0.25
CA ARG A 66 10.64 13.82 -0.35
C ARG A 66 11.98 13.19 -0.78
N ASP A 67 13.00 13.34 0.06
CA ASP A 67 14.37 12.86 -0.11
C ASP A 67 14.58 11.46 0.49
N LYS A 68 13.54 10.85 1.05
CA LYS A 68 13.60 9.53 1.70
C LYS A 68 12.89 8.48 0.87
N THR A 69 13.49 7.30 0.85
CA THR A 69 12.93 6.09 0.23
C THR A 69 12.82 5.01 1.29
N TYR A 70 11.67 4.36 1.33
CA TYR A 70 11.33 3.27 2.24
C TYR A 70 10.98 2.06 1.38
N GLU A 71 11.62 0.93 1.63
CA GLU A 71 11.44 -0.27 0.83
C GLU A 71 11.24 -1.49 1.72
N THR A 72 10.42 -2.41 1.25
CA THR A 72 10.50 -3.81 1.69
C THR A 72 11.74 -4.45 1.05
N GLY A 73 12.25 -5.52 1.66
CA GLY A 73 13.54 -6.07 1.29
C GLY A 73 13.49 -6.84 -0.02
N GLY A 74 14.13 -6.33 -1.07
CA GLY A 74 14.28 -7.04 -2.34
C GLY A 74 13.59 -6.39 -3.54
N TYR A 75 13.23 -5.10 -3.45
CA TYR A 75 12.64 -4.36 -4.57
C TYR A 75 13.54 -4.39 -5.83
N ILE A 76 12.94 -4.72 -6.98
CA ILE A 76 13.61 -4.78 -8.29
C ILE A 76 12.95 -3.76 -9.22
N GLU A 77 13.74 -2.80 -9.71
CA GLU A 77 13.24 -1.64 -10.47
C GLU A 77 12.71 -2.00 -11.87
N ASP A 78 13.27 -3.02 -12.52
CA ASP A 78 12.92 -3.41 -13.88
C ASP A 78 11.70 -4.36 -13.98
N MET A 79 11.02 -4.62 -12.87
CA MET A 79 9.83 -5.47 -12.85
C MET A 79 8.55 -4.65 -13.09
N PRO A 80 7.52 -5.24 -13.73
CA PRO A 80 6.21 -4.59 -13.85
C PRO A 80 5.65 -4.24 -12.48
N HIS A 81 5.28 -2.97 -12.29
CA HIS A 81 4.82 -2.47 -11.01
C HIS A 81 3.54 -1.64 -11.15
N LEU A 82 2.75 -1.58 -10.07
CA LEU A 82 1.79 -0.50 -9.87
C LEU A 82 2.50 0.71 -9.28
N SER A 83 2.08 1.90 -9.67
CA SER A 83 2.58 3.16 -9.12
C SER A 83 1.42 4.12 -8.89
N VAL A 84 1.43 4.82 -7.76
CA VAL A 84 0.45 5.86 -7.42
C VAL A 84 1.17 7.02 -6.75
N ASP A 85 0.87 8.24 -7.19
CA ASP A 85 1.43 9.45 -6.59
C ASP A 85 0.92 9.65 -5.17
N LEU A 86 1.82 10.04 -4.28
CA LEU A 86 1.49 10.46 -2.93
C LEU A 86 1.22 11.96 -2.93
N ILE A 87 -0.04 12.36 -2.78
CA ILE A 87 -0.49 13.75 -2.87
C ILE A 87 -0.87 14.26 -1.48
N ALA A 88 -0.21 15.29 -0.98
CA ALA A 88 -0.54 15.94 0.30
C ALA A 88 -1.12 17.33 0.05
N GLY A 89 -2.44 17.48 0.22
CA GLY A 89 -3.18 18.66 -0.23
C GLY A 89 -3.23 18.67 -1.75
N GLU A 90 -2.59 19.67 -2.39
CA GLU A 90 -2.51 19.79 -3.86
C GLU A 90 -1.11 19.46 -4.41
N LYS A 91 -0.18 19.01 -3.55
CA LYS A 91 1.22 18.79 -3.93
C LYS A 91 1.57 17.32 -3.94
N ILE A 92 2.13 16.85 -5.06
CA ILE A 92 2.83 15.56 -5.13
C ILE A 92 4.07 15.64 -4.22
N VAL A 93 4.15 14.74 -3.25
CA VAL A 93 5.22 14.68 -2.24
C VAL A 93 6.07 13.41 -2.34
N GLY A 94 5.74 12.54 -3.29
CA GLY A 94 6.38 11.25 -3.52
C GLY A 94 5.41 10.30 -4.21
N ASP A 95 5.60 9.01 -4.02
CA ASP A 95 4.83 7.94 -4.67
C ASP A 95 4.98 6.62 -3.93
N ILE A 96 4.07 5.69 -4.23
CA ILE A 96 4.11 4.31 -3.75
C ILE A 96 4.10 3.38 -4.96
N GLN A 97 5.08 2.48 -5.00
CA GLN A 97 5.24 1.46 -6.03
C GLN A 97 5.11 0.07 -5.42
N VAL A 98 4.46 -0.84 -6.13
CA VAL A 98 4.32 -2.25 -5.74
C VAL A 98 4.67 -3.14 -6.91
N THR A 99 5.54 -4.12 -6.68
CA THR A 99 6.05 -5.04 -7.70
C THR A 99 5.97 -6.49 -7.21
N TYR A 100 5.94 -7.44 -8.15
CA TYR A 100 6.18 -8.85 -7.86
C TYR A 100 7.57 -9.25 -8.38
N THR A 101 8.43 -9.81 -7.52
CA THR A 101 9.84 -10.14 -7.84
C THR A 101 10.02 -11.39 -8.70
N ALA A 102 8.94 -12.10 -9.00
CA ALA A 102 8.93 -13.22 -9.92
C ALA A 102 7.71 -13.15 -10.86
N ASN A 103 7.77 -13.90 -11.96
CA ASN A 103 6.64 -14.04 -12.86
C ASN A 103 5.48 -14.76 -12.16
N VAL A 104 4.43 -14.00 -11.88
CA VAL A 104 3.15 -14.52 -11.37
C VAL A 104 2.12 -14.62 -12.48
N VAL A 105 1.02 -15.33 -12.21
CA VAL A 105 -0.10 -15.42 -13.14
C VAL A 105 -0.63 -14.02 -13.45
N LYS A 106 -0.96 -13.74 -14.71
CA LYS A 106 -1.53 -12.46 -15.10
C LYS A 106 -2.85 -12.22 -14.36
N GLY A 107 -2.94 -11.07 -13.71
CA GLY A 107 -4.16 -10.52 -13.16
C GLY A 107 -4.89 -9.65 -14.19
N GLU A 108 -5.78 -8.80 -13.68
CA GLU A 108 -6.56 -7.87 -14.50
C GLU A 108 -5.79 -6.58 -14.86
N VAL A 109 -4.75 -6.24 -14.08
CA VAL A 109 -3.90 -5.06 -14.24
C VAL A 109 -2.45 -5.53 -14.31
N GLY A 110 -2.05 -6.15 -15.42
CA GLY A 110 -0.74 -6.79 -15.53
C GLY A 110 -0.66 -8.02 -14.62
N PRO A 111 0.30 -8.12 -13.69
CA PRO A 111 0.35 -9.21 -12.72
C PRO A 111 -0.57 -8.98 -11.49
N PHE A 112 -1.29 -7.85 -11.42
CA PHE A 112 -2.08 -7.45 -10.26
C PHE A 112 -3.59 -7.60 -10.47
N LEU A 113 -4.33 -7.76 -9.38
CA LEU A 113 -5.79 -7.71 -9.34
C LEU A 113 -6.29 -6.27 -9.36
N LYS A 114 -7.52 -6.03 -9.84
CA LYS A 114 -8.15 -4.70 -9.73
C LYS A 114 -8.30 -4.24 -8.29
N GLN A 115 -8.53 -5.17 -7.38
CA GLN A 115 -8.66 -4.89 -5.95
C GLN A 115 -7.36 -4.36 -5.35
N GLU A 116 -6.22 -4.96 -5.69
CA GLU A 116 -4.89 -4.49 -5.27
C GLU A 116 -4.61 -3.07 -5.75
N LYS A 117 -4.97 -2.75 -7.01
CA LYS A 117 -4.84 -1.37 -7.52
C LYS A 117 -5.70 -0.39 -6.72
N ARG A 118 -6.95 -0.73 -6.42
CA ARG A 118 -7.86 0.10 -5.61
C ARG A 118 -7.36 0.27 -4.18
N LEU A 119 -6.80 -0.79 -3.60
CA LEU A 119 -6.21 -0.75 -2.27
C LEU A 119 -5.01 0.19 -2.25
N LEU A 120 -4.11 0.10 -3.23
CA LEU A 120 -2.98 1.01 -3.39
C LEU A 120 -3.41 2.47 -3.52
N ASP A 121 -4.44 2.75 -4.35
CA ASP A 121 -5.01 4.09 -4.50
C ASP A 121 -5.55 4.63 -3.17
N THR A 122 -6.26 3.78 -2.42
CA THR A 122 -6.82 4.14 -1.11
C THR A 122 -5.71 4.45 -0.10
N ILE A 123 -4.66 3.63 -0.06
CA ILE A 123 -3.51 3.84 0.83
C ILE A 123 -2.80 5.16 0.51
N ALA A 124 -2.51 5.41 -0.77
CA ALA A 124 -1.85 6.63 -1.21
C ALA A 124 -2.66 7.87 -0.84
N PHE A 125 -3.99 7.83 -1.05
CA PHE A 125 -4.89 8.92 -0.66
C PHE A 125 -4.84 9.19 0.85
N ARG A 126 -5.02 8.16 1.68
CA ARG A 126 -5.05 8.31 3.15
C ARG A 126 -3.71 8.72 3.74
N LEU A 127 -2.60 8.19 3.21
CA LEU A 127 -1.26 8.66 3.60
C LEU A 127 -1.03 10.11 3.20
N GLY A 128 -1.52 10.52 2.04
CA GLY A 128 -1.50 11.90 1.57
C GLY A 128 -2.17 12.85 2.57
N ASP A 129 -3.40 12.53 2.98
CA ASP A 129 -4.18 13.27 3.98
C ASP A 129 -3.47 13.30 5.34
N PHE A 130 -2.97 12.16 5.80
CA PHE A 130 -2.21 12.06 7.05
C PHE A 130 -0.98 12.99 7.04
N ILE A 131 -0.20 12.96 5.95
CA ILE A 131 0.98 13.81 5.77
C ILE A 131 0.60 15.29 5.77
N PHE A 132 -0.48 15.65 5.09
CA PHE A 132 -0.98 17.02 5.03
C PHE A 132 -1.39 17.53 6.41
N ASN A 133 -2.25 16.78 7.11
CA ASN A 133 -2.73 17.12 8.45
C ASN A 133 -1.59 17.24 9.45
N HIS A 134 -0.61 16.34 9.41
CA HIS A 134 0.56 16.45 10.27
C HIS A 134 1.33 17.75 9.99
N ARG A 135 1.59 18.06 8.72
CA ARG A 135 2.33 19.29 8.36
C ARG A 135 1.61 20.55 8.84
N LEU A 136 0.27 20.58 8.79
CA LEU A 136 -0.52 21.68 9.32
C LEU A 136 -0.36 21.81 10.84
N LYS A 137 -0.53 20.72 11.60
CA LYS A 137 -0.33 20.71 13.06
C LYS A 137 1.06 21.22 13.47
N LYS A 138 2.11 20.72 12.83
CA LYS A 138 3.50 21.16 13.09
C LYS A 138 3.78 22.63 12.74
N LYS A 139 3.00 23.25 11.85
CA LYS A 139 3.12 24.69 11.57
C LYS A 139 2.45 25.50 12.68
N LEU A 140 1.24 25.10 13.09
CA LEU A 140 0.48 25.75 14.17
C LEU A 140 1.24 25.70 15.50
N GLU A 141 1.89 24.58 15.83
CA GLU A 141 2.73 24.43 17.04
C GLU A 141 4.00 25.30 17.05
N LYS A 142 4.44 25.81 15.90
CA LYS A 142 5.65 26.65 15.78
C LYS A 142 5.34 28.14 15.77
N GLU A 143 4.06 28.50 15.62
CA GLU A 143 3.59 29.88 15.51
C GLU A 143 2.88 30.37 16.79
N GLY A 144 2.67 29.49 17.78
CA GLY A 144 2.15 29.81 19.12
C GLY A 144 3.21 29.66 20.21
#